data_AF-A0A7X3MLF8-F1
#
_entry.id   AF-A0A7X3MLF8-F1
#
_cell.length_a   1.000
_cell.length_b   1.000
_cell.length_c   1.000
_cell.angle_alpha   90.00
_cell.angle_beta   90.00
_cell.angle_gamma   90.00
#
_symmetry.space_group_name_H-M   'P 1'
#
loop_
_entity.id
_entity.type
_entity.pdbx_description
1 polymer ?
#
loop_
_entity_poly.entity_id
_entity_poly.type
_entity_poly.pdbx_seq_one_letter_code
_entity_poly.pdbx_strand_id
1 'polypeptide(L)' 'MEFFTAAIDTLKVLVIALGAGLGVWGVINLLEGYGNDNPGAKSQGMKQVMAN' A
#
# COMPACT_ATOMS: atom_id res chain seq x y z
N MET A 1 -1.76 -17.56 35.31
CA MET A 1 -2.17 -16.72 34.16
C MET A 1 -1.02 -16.37 33.22
N GLU A 2 0.24 -16.54 33.62
CA GLU A 2 1.44 -16.18 32.84
C GLU A 2 1.50 -16.75 31.42
N PHE A 3 1.17 -18.04 31.24
CA PHE A 3 1.13 -18.66 29.91
C PHE A 3 0.21 -17.92 28.93
N PHE A 4 -1.00 -17.56 29.38
CA PHE A 4 -1.95 -16.84 28.54
C PHE A 4 -1.49 -15.41 28.25
N THR A 5 -0.85 -14.74 29.21
CA THR A 5 -0.25 -13.42 29.00
C THR A 5 0.83 -13.46 27.90
N ALA A 6 1.75 -14.43 27.96
CA ALA A 6 2.81 -14.58 26.97
C ALA A 6 2.26 -14.89 25.55
N ALA A 7 1.22 -15.73 25.48
CA ALA A 7 0.54 -16.04 24.22
C ALA A 7 -0.13 -14.80 23.61
N ILE A 8 -0.80 -13.98 24.43
CA ILE A 8 -1.44 -12.74 24.00
C ILE A 8 -0.39 -11.73 23.50
N ASP A 9 0.73 -11.58 24.21
CA ASP A 9 1.78 -10.65 23.79
C ASP A 9 2.42 -11.07 22.46
N THR A 10 2.65 -12.36 22.27
CA THR A 10 3.13 -12.90 20.99
C THR A 10 2.14 -12.60 19.86
N LEU A 11 0.84 -12.84 20.09
CA LEU A 11 -0.20 -12.57 19.09
C LEU A 11 -0.29 -11.09 18.75
N LYS A 12 -0.19 -10.20 19.74
CA LYS A 12 -0.18 -8.75 19.54
C LYS A 12 0.94 -8.30 18.61
N VAL A 13 2.16 -8.80 18.83
CA VAL A 13 3.30 -8.47 17.97
C VAL A 13 3.03 -8.88 16.53
N LEU A 14 2.50 -10.09 16.30
CA LEU A 14 2.16 -10.56 14.96
C LEU A 14 1.09 -9.70 14.29
N VAL A 15 0.02 -9.35 15.01
CA VAL A 15 -1.07 -8.51 14.47
C VAL A 15 -0.57 -7.12 14.11
N ILE A 16 0.25 -6.49 14.96
CA ILE A 16 0.81 -5.17 14.69
C ILE A 16 1.75 -5.22 13.49
N ALA A 17 2.63 -6.22 13.41
CA ALA A 17 3.57 -6.37 12.30
C ALA A 17 2.84 -6.58 10.97
N LEU A 18 1.84 -7.47 10.94
CA LEU A 18 1.02 -7.72 9.75
C LEU A 18 0.20 -6.48 9.36
N GLY A 19 -0.44 -5.82 10.33
CA GLY A 19 -1.21 -4.60 10.09
C GLY A 19 -0.36 -3.45 9.56
N ALA A 20 0.83 -3.25 10.11
CA ALA A 20 1.79 -2.27 9.61
C ALA A 20 2.27 -2.60 8.19
N GLY A 21 2.61 -3.87 7.92
CA GLY A 21 3.02 -4.32 6.59
C GLY A 21 1.93 -4.11 5.54
N LEU A 22 0.69 -4.51 5.83
CA LEU A 22 -0.46 -4.30 4.94
C LEU A 22 -0.79 -2.81 4.78
N GLY A 23 -0.63 -2.00 5.83
CA GLY A 23 -0.82 -0.56 5.75
C GLY A 23 0.16 0.10 4.78
N VAL A 24 1.45 -0.22 4.90
CA VAL A 24 2.49 0.29 3.99
C VAL A 24 2.22 -0.19 2.56
N TRP A 25 1.93 -1.48 2.38
CA TRP A 25 1.59 -2.06 1.08
C TRP A 25 0.39 -1.37 0.43
N GLY A 26 -0.69 -1.16 1.19
CA GLY A 26 -1.88 -0.46 0.71
C GLY A 26 -1.60 0.97 0.29
N VAL A 27 -0.78 1.71 1.05
CA VAL A 27 -0.36 3.07 0.69
C VAL A 27 0.44 3.07 -0.62
N ILE A 28 1.37 2.14 -0.79
CA ILE A 28 2.15 2.01 -2.03
C ILE A 28 1.21 1.77 -3.22
N ASN A 29 0.29 0.81 -3.12
CA ASN A 29 -0.64 0.50 -4.20
C ASN A 29 -1.54 1.70 -4.57
N LEU A 30 -1.97 2.49 -3.57
CA LEU A 30 -2.73 3.72 -3.81
C LEU A 30 -1.89 4.77 -4.54
N LEU A 31 -0.61 4.90 -4.20
CA LEU A 31 0.32 5.83 -4.86
C LEU A 31 0.75 5.36 -6.25
N GLU A 32 0.86 4.05 -6.49
CA GLU A 32 1.13 3.48 -7.83
C GLU A 32 -0.04 3.71 -8.79
N GLY A 33 -1.29 3.58 -8.29
CA GLY A 33 -2.49 3.94 -9.06
C GLY A 33 -2.69 5.46 -9.21
N TYR A 34 -2.07 6.26 -8.33
CA TYR A 34 -2.22 7.70 -8.34
C TYR A 34 -1.57 8.31 -9.59
N GLY A 35 -2.41 8.77 -10.52
CA GLY A 35 -1.99 9.36 -11.78
C GLY A 35 -1.90 8.37 -12.95
N ASN A 36 -1.58 7.09 -12.72
CA ASN A 36 -1.54 6.08 -13.79
C ASN A 36 -2.95 5.76 -14.34
N ASP A 37 -3.96 5.74 -13.46
CA ASP A 37 -5.38 5.53 -13.84
C ASP A 37 -6.10 6.83 -14.21
N ASN A 38 -5.41 7.97 -14.22
CA ASN A 38 -5.98 9.24 -14.68
C ASN A 38 -5.92 9.32 -16.21
N PRO A 39 -7.07 9.33 -16.94
CA PRO A 39 -7.08 9.44 -18.40
C PRO A 39 -6.39 10.71 -18.90
N GLY A 40 -6.42 11.78 -18.09
CA GLY A 40 -5.69 13.02 -18.35
C GLY A 40 -4.17 12.83 -18.41
N ALA A 41 -3.57 12.13 -17.44
CA ALA A 41 -2.13 11.92 -17.40
C ALA A 41 -1.62 10.98 -18.51
N LYS A 42 -2.35 9.89 -18.79
CA LYS A 42 -2.05 8.99 -19.92
C LYS A 42 -2.13 9.71 -21.26
N SER A 43 -3.13 10.58 -21.45
CA SER A 43 -3.28 11.33 -22.71
C SER A 43 -2.21 12.41 -22.91
N GLN A 44 -1.63 13.00 -21.85
CA GLN A 44 -0.52 13.96 -21.98
C GLN A 44 0.73 13.31 -22.60
N GLY A 45 1.08 12.09 -22.18
CA GLY A 45 2.17 11.33 -22.81
C GLY A 45 1.89 11.04 -24.30
N MET A 46 0.66 10.66 -24.64
CA MET A 46 0.26 10.42 -26.03
C MET A 46 0.29 11.71 -26.87
N LYS A 47 -0.09 12.84 -26.29
CA LYS A 47 -0.02 14.16 -26.94
C LYS A 47 1.42 14.57 -27.26
N GLN A 48 2.39 14.26 -26.39
CA GLN A 48 3.81 14.50 -26.69
C GLN A 48 4.32 13.62 -27.84
N VAL A 49 3.83 12.39 -27.98
CA VAL A 49 4.19 11.50 -29.10
C VAL A 49 3.52 11.93 -30.41
N MET A 50 2.27 12.38 -30.37
CA MET A 50 1.53 12.86 -31.55
C MET A 50 1.98 14.25 -32.04
N ALA A 51 2.64 15.03 -31.17
CA ALA A 51 3.17 16.35 -31.52
C ALA A 51 4.55 16.29 -32.20
N ASN A 52 5.15 15.11 -32.32
CA ASN A 52 6.42 14.86 -33.03
C ASN A 52 6.19 14.27 -34.43
#